data_AF-A0A090RRI9-F1
#
_entry.id   AF-A0A090RRI9-F1
#
_cell.length_a   1.000
_cell.length_b   1.000
_cell.length_c   1.000
_cell.angle_alpha   90.00
_cell.angle_beta   90.00
_cell.angle_gamma   90.00
#
_symmetry.space_group_name_H-M   'P 1'
#
loop_
_entity.id
_entity.type
_entity.pdbx_description
1 polymer ?
#
loop_
_entity_poly.entity_id
_entity_poly.type
_entity_poly.pdbx_seq_one_letter_code
_entity_poly.pdbx_strand_id
1 'polypeptide(L)'
;MRKAFALLKEAGWELKNKVMTNVETGQPLSFELLMYSPTTERIAIPVQKNMRAMGIDMRIRTVDTTQYLKRWRDRDYDMISSSYSAQRYPSSNLKIVWNSNFIDSTYNQAGVKDPVIDELTDLIADSRMIQKDYWS
;
A
#
# COMPACT_ATOMS: atom_id res chain seq x y z
N MET A 1 12.28 15.55 -2.02
CA MET A 1 11.34 16.26 -2.93
C MET A 1 11.73 16.21 -4.39
N ARG A 2 12.95 16.61 -4.83
CA ARG A 2 13.31 16.62 -6.27
C ARG A 2 13.04 15.30 -7.01
N LYS A 3 13.45 14.15 -6.44
CA LYS A 3 13.20 12.83 -7.03
C LYS A 3 11.71 12.50 -7.14
N ALA A 4 10.91 12.85 -6.14
CA ALA A 4 9.47 12.62 -6.17
C ALA A 4 8.78 13.43 -7.28
N PHE A 5 9.15 14.71 -7.44
CA PHE A 5 8.64 15.54 -8.53
C PHE A 5 9.02 15.01 -9.92
N ALA A 6 10.23 14.47 -10.09
CA ALA A 6 10.65 13.86 -11.35
C ALA A 6 9.77 12.64 -11.69
N LEU A 7 9.58 11.73 -10.74
CA LEU A 7 8.73 10.54 -10.91
C LEU A 7 7.26 10.91 -11.19
N LEU A 8 6.72 11.90 -10.49
CA LEU A 8 5.36 12.39 -10.72
C LEU A 8 5.22 12.99 -12.12
N LYS A 9 6.21 13.76 -12.58
CA LYS A 9 6.23 14.32 -13.93
C LYS A 9 6.29 13.25 -15.01
N GLU A 10 7.13 12.22 -14.84
CA GLU A 10 7.20 11.06 -15.73
C GLU A 10 5.86 10.31 -15.80
N ALA A 11 5.13 10.26 -14.68
CA ALA A 11 3.79 9.68 -14.59
C ALA A 11 2.65 10.62 -15.04
N GLY A 12 2.94 11.75 -15.68
CA GLY A 12 1.94 12.66 -16.23
C GLY A 12 1.30 13.63 -15.23
N TRP A 13 1.99 13.95 -14.13
CA TRP A 13 1.54 14.92 -13.14
C TRP A 13 2.38 16.20 -13.15
N GLU A 14 1.73 17.35 -13.02
CA GLU A 14 2.41 18.64 -12.98
C GLU A 14 1.80 19.60 -11.96
N LEU A 15 2.61 20.53 -11.47
CA LEU A 15 2.16 21.52 -10.50
C LEU A 15 1.48 22.70 -11.24
N LYS A 16 0.15 22.73 -11.27
CA LYS A 16 -0.66 23.85 -11.78
C LYS A 16 -1.18 24.67 -10.61
N ASN A 17 -0.85 25.97 -10.54
CA ASN A 17 -1.33 26.87 -9.48
C ASN A 17 -1.12 26.32 -8.06
N LYS A 18 0.05 25.69 -7.82
CA LYS A 18 0.42 25.01 -6.56
C LYS A 18 -0.39 23.74 -6.23
N VAL A 19 -1.14 23.20 -7.19
CA VAL A 19 -1.88 21.94 -7.07
C VAL A 19 -1.28 20.90 -8.02
N MET A 20 -0.94 19.74 -7.49
CA MET A 20 -0.47 18.61 -8.28
C MET A 20 -1.63 18.09 -9.13
N THR A 21 -1.54 18.21 -10.44
CA THR A 21 -2.65 18.01 -11.37
C THR A 21 -2.23 17.05 -12.47
N ASN A 22 -3.07 16.07 -12.78
CA ASN A 22 -2.82 15.16 -13.89
C ASN A 22 -2.98 15.91 -15.22
N VAL A 23 -2.03 15.73 -16.13
CA VAL A 23 -1.98 16.47 -17.40
C VAL A 23 -3.12 16.08 -18.32
N GLU A 24 -3.49 14.80 -18.35
CA GLU A 24 -4.51 14.26 -19.26
C GLU A 24 -5.93 14.52 -18.76
N THR A 25 -6.19 14.25 -17.48
CA THR A 25 -7.54 14.31 -16.91
C THR A 25 -7.87 15.67 -16.28
N GLY A 26 -6.85 16.49 -15.99
CA GLY A 26 -7.02 17.75 -15.25
C GLY A 26 -7.40 17.58 -13.77
N GLN A 27 -7.44 16.34 -13.26
CA GLN A 27 -7.83 16.06 -11.88
C GLN A 27 -6.69 16.38 -10.90
N PRO A 28 -6.97 16.99 -9.74
CA PRO A 28 -5.98 17.16 -8.69
C PRO A 28 -5.64 15.82 -8.04
N LEU A 29 -4.36 15.60 -7.71
CA LEU A 29 -3.95 14.45 -6.94
C LEU A 29 -4.43 14.61 -5.49
N SER A 30 -5.45 13.85 -5.14
CA SER A 30 -6.01 13.80 -3.79
C SER A 30 -6.31 12.37 -3.40
N PHE A 31 -6.09 12.03 -2.13
CA PHE A 31 -6.35 10.69 -1.61
C PHE A 31 -6.59 10.72 -0.10
N GLU A 32 -7.23 9.67 0.41
CA GLU A 32 -7.50 9.45 1.83
C GLU A 32 -6.52 8.46 2.47
N LEU A 33 -5.95 8.84 3.62
CA LEU A 33 -5.30 7.93 4.56
C LEU A 33 -6.29 7.57 5.66
N LEU A 34 -6.82 6.35 5.60
CA LEU A 34 -7.78 5.81 6.58
C LEU A 34 -7.04 5.25 7.81
N MET A 35 -7.53 5.58 9.01
CA MET A 35 -6.97 5.10 10.27
C MET A 35 -8.01 5.00 11.39
N TYR A 36 -7.64 4.29 12.46
CA TYR A 36 -8.46 4.13 13.67
C TYR A 36 -7.69 4.39 14.98
N SER A 37 -6.38 4.67 14.90
CA SER A 37 -5.48 4.79 16.06
C SER A 37 -4.81 6.17 16.13
N PRO A 38 -4.88 6.88 17.28
CA PRO A 38 -4.19 8.16 17.49
C PRO A 38 -2.66 8.07 17.37
N THR A 39 -2.08 6.88 17.57
CA THR A 39 -0.64 6.69 17.40
C THR A 39 -0.22 6.80 15.94
N THR A 40 -1.03 6.27 15.02
CA THR A 40 -0.80 6.38 13.57
C THR A 40 -0.95 7.84 13.11
N GLU A 41 -1.88 8.60 13.69
CA GLU A 41 -2.10 10.00 13.37
C GLU A 41 -0.84 10.87 13.58
N ARG A 42 -0.11 10.64 14.67
CA ARG A 42 1.17 11.34 14.95
C ARG A 42 2.21 11.14 13.85
N ILE A 43 2.22 9.98 13.19
CA ILE A 43 3.13 9.67 12.07
C ILE A 43 2.59 10.22 10.75
N ALA A 44 1.26 10.23 10.57
CA ALA A 44 0.62 10.71 9.36
C ALA A 44 0.70 12.22 9.17
N ILE A 45 0.65 13.03 10.24
CA ILE A 45 0.69 14.50 10.15
C ILE A 45 1.96 15.00 9.43
N PRO A 46 3.19 14.54 9.75
CA PRO A 46 4.38 14.88 8.98
C PRO A 46 4.31 14.48 7.50
N VAL A 47 3.75 13.30 7.20
CA VAL A 47 3.56 12.85 5.81
C VAL A 47 2.58 13.77 5.08
N GLN A 48 1.48 14.15 5.71
CA GLN A 48 0.50 15.08 5.17
C GLN A 48 1.14 16.43 4.84
N LYS A 49 1.96 16.96 5.74
CA LYS A 49 2.68 18.22 5.53
C LYS A 49 3.60 18.14 4.32
N ASN A 50 4.31 17.02 4.13
CA ASN A 50 5.16 16.79 2.97
C ASN A 50 4.33 16.70 1.67
N MET A 51 3.20 15.99 1.67
CA MET A 51 2.30 15.92 0.52
C MET A 51 1.76 17.31 0.14
N ARG A 52 1.32 18.08 1.13
CA ARG A 52 0.84 19.46 0.94
C ARG A 52 1.92 20.37 0.33
N ALA A 53 3.17 20.23 0.77
CA ALA A 53 4.30 20.97 0.18
C ALA A 53 4.56 20.60 -1.29
N MET A 54 4.09 19.44 -1.75
CA MET A 54 4.12 19.02 -3.15
C MET A 54 2.84 19.38 -3.92
N GLY A 55 1.87 20.06 -3.30
CA GLY A 55 0.58 20.38 -3.91
C GLY A 55 -0.41 19.22 -3.95
N ILE A 56 -0.17 18.16 -3.16
CA ILE A 56 -1.00 16.97 -3.08
C ILE A 56 -1.93 17.07 -1.86
N ASP A 57 -3.22 16.80 -2.05
CA ASP A 57 -4.20 16.80 -0.96
C ASP A 57 -4.36 15.40 -0.35
N MET A 58 -3.58 15.12 0.70
CA MET A 58 -3.73 13.91 1.51
C MET A 58 -4.65 14.19 2.69
N ARG A 59 -5.80 13.52 2.74
CA ARG A 59 -6.78 13.66 3.82
C ARG A 59 -6.59 12.56 4.86
N ILE A 60 -6.38 12.93 6.12
CA ILE A 60 -6.35 11.96 7.22
C ILE A 60 -7.80 11.72 7.66
N ARG A 61 -8.25 10.47 7.61
CA ARG A 61 -9.59 10.07 8.03
C ARG A 61 -9.49 9.09 9.19
N THR A 62 -9.84 9.57 10.38
CA THR A 62 -9.96 8.74 11.58
C THR A 62 -11.39 8.27 11.75
N VAL A 63 -11.59 6.96 11.89
CA VAL A 63 -12.89 6.32 12.12
C VAL A 63 -12.81 5.36 13.30
N ASP A 64 -13.96 4.91 13.82
CA ASP A 64 -13.98 3.86 14.83
C ASP A 64 -13.53 2.50 14.24
N THR A 65 -13.15 1.57 15.11
CA THR A 65 -12.64 0.24 14.71
C THR A 65 -13.63 -0.54 13.86
N THR A 66 -14.94 -0.44 14.12
CA THR A 66 -15.96 -1.19 13.36
C THR A 66 -16.03 -0.67 11.93
N GLN A 67 -16.08 0.66 11.76
CA GLN A 67 -16.06 1.29 10.45
C GLN A 67 -14.74 1.00 9.71
N TYR A 68 -13.61 1.07 10.42
CA TYR A 68 -12.30 0.74 9.85
C TYR A 68 -12.26 -0.69 9.30
N LEU A 69 -12.67 -1.68 10.11
CA LEU A 69 -12.65 -3.09 9.71
C LEU A 69 -13.56 -3.38 8.53
N LYS A 70 -14.73 -2.72 8.46
CA LYS A 70 -15.63 -2.82 7.31
C LYS A 70 -14.95 -2.31 6.04
N ARG A 71 -14.46 -1.07 6.06
CA ARG A 71 -13.79 -0.46 4.90
C ARG A 71 -12.52 -1.21 4.50
N TRP A 72 -11.79 -1.75 5.48
CA TRP A 72 -10.64 -2.61 5.23
C TRP A 72 -11.01 -3.89 4.48
N ARG A 73 -12.06 -4.59 4.91
CA ARG A 73 -12.57 -5.80 4.25
C ARG A 73 -13.11 -5.52 2.85
N ASP A 74 -13.81 -4.40 2.69
CA ASP A 74 -14.41 -3.98 1.43
C ASP A 74 -13.40 -3.34 0.47
N ARG A 75 -12.14 -3.17 0.89
CA ARG A 75 -11.08 -2.47 0.14
C ARG A 75 -11.46 -1.03 -0.23
N ASP A 76 -12.26 -0.39 0.61
CA ASP A 76 -12.69 1.01 0.45
C ASP A 76 -11.72 1.94 1.19
N TYR A 77 -10.56 2.15 0.58
CA TYR A 77 -9.53 3.10 1.02
C TYR A 77 -8.54 3.37 -0.11
N ASP A 78 -7.96 4.58 -0.14
CA ASP A 78 -6.82 4.86 -1.02
C ASP A 78 -5.50 4.43 -0.36
N MET A 79 -5.39 4.67 0.95
CA MET A 79 -4.21 4.34 1.74
C MET A 79 -4.58 3.96 3.18
N ILE A 80 -3.88 2.97 3.72
CA ILE A 80 -3.91 2.59 5.14
C ILE A 80 -2.47 2.45 5.67
N SER A 81 -2.31 2.57 6.99
CA SER A 81 -1.07 2.17 7.65
C SER A 81 -1.14 0.70 8.00
N SER A 82 -0.14 -0.06 7.56
CA SER A 82 -0.02 -1.48 7.90
C SER A 82 1.42 -1.86 8.16
N SER A 83 1.62 -2.87 9.00
CA SER A 83 2.90 -3.50 9.24
C SER A 83 2.92 -4.87 8.57
N TYR A 84 3.98 -5.14 7.82
CA TYR A 84 4.30 -6.49 7.38
C TYR A 84 5.24 -7.10 8.41
N SER A 85 4.76 -8.10 9.17
CA SER A 85 5.63 -8.85 10.07
C SER A 85 6.57 -9.73 9.25
N ALA A 86 7.86 -9.46 9.33
CA ALA A 86 8.87 -10.34 8.75
C ALA A 86 8.76 -11.73 9.39
N GLN A 87 8.55 -12.75 8.57
CA GLN A 87 8.62 -14.14 9.03
C GLN A 87 10.08 -14.59 8.98
N ARG A 88 10.55 -15.24 10.05
CA ARG A 88 11.95 -15.69 10.17
C ARG A 88 12.31 -16.80 9.17
N TYR A 89 11.30 -17.44 8.58
CA TYR A 89 11.46 -18.53 7.63
C TYR A 89 10.51 -18.32 6.43
N PRO A 90 10.89 -18.81 5.24
CA PRO A 90 9.99 -18.96 4.09
C PRO A 90 8.66 -19.57 4.51
N SER A 91 7.54 -18.93 4.17
CA SER A 91 6.20 -19.39 4.53
C SER A 91 5.23 -19.19 3.38
N SER A 92 4.33 -20.15 3.18
CA SER A 92 3.22 -20.07 2.22
C SER A 92 2.28 -18.89 2.51
N ASN A 93 2.28 -18.36 3.73
CA ASN A 93 1.55 -17.13 4.09
C ASN A 93 2.01 -15.91 3.28
N LEU A 94 3.22 -15.95 2.71
CA LEU A 94 3.71 -14.89 1.82
C LEU A 94 2.83 -14.78 0.56
N LYS A 95 2.28 -15.90 0.05
CA LYS A 95 1.35 -15.90 -1.07
C LYS A 95 0.07 -15.14 -0.73
N ILE A 96 -0.47 -15.33 0.47
CA ILE A 96 -1.71 -14.66 0.93
C ILE A 96 -1.55 -13.14 0.99
N VAL A 97 -0.32 -12.64 1.16
CA VAL A 97 0.01 -11.21 1.27
C VAL A 97 0.38 -10.58 -0.08
N TRP A 98 1.06 -11.32 -0.96
CA TRP A 98 1.71 -10.72 -2.15
C TRP A 98 1.30 -11.34 -3.49
N ASN A 99 0.83 -12.58 -3.51
CA ASN A 99 0.53 -13.28 -4.76
C ASN A 99 -0.84 -12.84 -5.29
N SER A 100 -0.92 -12.66 -6.61
CA SER A 100 -2.09 -12.15 -7.32
C SER A 100 -3.31 -13.07 -7.23
N ASN A 101 -3.12 -14.38 -7.00
CA ASN A 101 -4.21 -15.33 -6.74
C ASN A 101 -4.96 -15.03 -5.42
N PHE A 102 -4.34 -14.25 -4.53
CA PHE A 102 -4.94 -13.83 -3.26
C PHE A 102 -5.32 -12.35 -3.28
N ILE A 103 -5.62 -11.79 -4.45
CA ILE A 103 -6.04 -10.39 -4.61
C ILE A 103 -7.25 -10.03 -3.75
N ASP A 104 -8.15 -10.98 -3.44
CA ASP A 104 -9.33 -10.70 -2.62
C ASP A 104 -9.07 -10.90 -1.12
N SER A 105 -7.90 -11.41 -0.74
CA SER A 105 -7.50 -11.57 0.65
C SER A 105 -7.33 -10.23 1.34
N THR A 106 -7.88 -10.05 2.55
CA THR A 106 -7.67 -8.83 3.34
C THR A 106 -6.22 -8.60 3.75
N TYR A 107 -5.37 -9.64 3.65
CA TYR A 107 -3.93 -9.56 3.89
C TYR A 107 -3.14 -9.04 2.67
N ASN A 108 -3.67 -9.13 1.45
CA ASN A 108 -3.07 -8.50 0.25
C ASN A 108 -3.52 -7.03 0.13
N GLN A 109 -3.16 -6.23 1.13
CA GLN A 109 -3.63 -4.86 1.28
C GLN A 109 -3.13 -3.92 0.18
N ALA A 110 -1.96 -4.21 -0.40
CA ALA A 110 -1.40 -3.45 -1.51
C ALA A 110 -2.04 -3.81 -2.87
N GLY A 111 -2.81 -4.91 -2.94
CA GLY A 111 -3.45 -5.35 -4.19
C GLY A 111 -2.45 -5.74 -5.28
N VAL A 112 -1.34 -6.39 -4.90
CA VAL A 112 -0.25 -6.70 -5.84
C VAL A 112 -0.72 -7.65 -6.93
N LYS A 113 -0.43 -7.29 -8.19
CA LYS A 113 -0.63 -8.09 -9.39
C LYS A 113 0.62 -7.99 -10.25
N ASP A 114 1.58 -8.87 -10.01
CA ASP A 114 2.83 -8.91 -10.75
C ASP A 114 3.27 -10.38 -10.93
N PRO A 115 3.41 -10.88 -12.17
CA PRO A 115 3.76 -12.27 -12.43
C PRO A 115 5.14 -12.66 -11.89
N VAL A 116 6.07 -11.70 -11.77
CA VAL A 116 7.40 -11.94 -11.17
C VAL A 116 7.27 -12.15 -9.66
N ILE A 117 6.41 -11.38 -8.99
CA ILE A 117 6.13 -11.56 -7.57
C ILE A 117 5.42 -12.91 -7.33
N ASP A 118 4.50 -13.29 -8.22
CA ASP A 118 3.83 -14.59 -8.14
C ASP A 118 4.83 -15.74 -8.17
N GLU A 119 5.72 -15.76 -9.18
CA GLU A 119 6.78 -16.77 -9.31
C GLU A 119 7.69 -16.82 -8.08
N LEU A 120 8.16 -15.66 -7.60
CA LEU A 120 9.02 -15.60 -6.41
C LEU A 120 8.31 -16.16 -5.16
N THR A 121 7.03 -15.84 -4.97
CA THR A 121 6.26 -16.36 -3.83
C THR A 121 6.00 -17.87 -3.93
N ASP A 122 5.88 -18.40 -5.15
CA ASP A 122 5.76 -19.83 -5.41
C ASP A 122 7.06 -20.57 -5.07
N LEU A 123 8.20 -20.11 -5.58
CA LEU A 123 9.51 -20.68 -5.29
C LEU A 123 9.85 -20.69 -3.79
N ILE A 124 9.52 -19.62 -3.07
CA ILE A 124 9.72 -19.53 -1.62
C ILE A 124 8.87 -20.58 -0.88
N ALA A 125 7.63 -20.81 -1.32
CA ALA A 125 6.78 -21.82 -0.70
C ALA A 125 7.25 -23.24 -1.00
N ASP A 126 7.72 -23.49 -2.22
CA ASP A 126 8.15 -24.81 -2.68
C ASP A 126 9.50 -25.21 -2.06
N SER A 127 10.43 -24.27 -1.88
CA SER A 127 11.70 -24.51 -1.19
C SER A 127 11.52 -25.04 0.24
N ARG A 128 10.40 -24.72 0.89
CA ARG A 128 10.03 -25.26 2.21
C ARG A 128 9.52 -26.71 2.13
N MET A 129 8.83 -27.11 1.06
CA MET A 129 8.39 -28.50 0.90
C MET A 129 9.61 -29.42 0.87
N ILE A 130 10.63 -29.03 0.12
CA ILE A 130 11.91 -29.76 0.04
C ILE A 130 12.53 -29.90 1.43
N GLN A 131 12.58 -28.83 2.23
CA GLN A 131 13.23 -28.86 3.55
C GLN A 131 12.46 -29.67 4.61
N LYS A 132 11.14 -29.84 4.46
CA LYS A 132 10.33 -30.65 5.37
C LYS A 132 10.55 -32.15 5.14
N ASP A 133 10.81 -32.55 3.90
CA ASP A 133 11.05 -33.95 3.51
C ASP A 133 12.45 -34.47 3.90
N TYR A 134 13.39 -33.58 4.21
CA TYR A 134 14.75 -33.96 4.66
C TYR A 134 14.84 -34.36 6.16
N TRP A 135 13.78 -34.15 6.96
CA TRP A 135 13.77 -34.43 8.41
C TRP A 135 12.65 -35.37 8.86
N SER A 136 12.02 -36.08 7.92
CA SER A 136 11.08 -37.18 8.16
C SER A 136 11.71 -38.51 7.77
#